data_AF-A0A7V4BLE8-F1
#
_entry.id   AF-A0A7V4BLE8-F1
#
_cell.length_a   1.000
_cell.length_b   1.000
_cell.length_c   1.000
_cell.angle_alpha   90.00
_cell.angle_beta   90.00
_cell.angle_gamma   90.00
#
_symmetry.space_group_name_H-M   'P 1'
#
loop_
_entity.id
_entity.type
_entity.pdbx_description
1 polymer ?
#
loop_
_entity_poly.entity_id
_entity_poly.type
_entity_poly.pdbx_seq_one_letter_code
_entity_poly.pdbx_strand_id
1 'polypeptide(L)'
;KSGRINVVEIPDSEFVLNFDTIIPAIGQELDIDFIEKSLLQTKGNSFKTKVPGIYIGGDASRGASTAINAIADGRKAAEAILKEAKINYDMPNLSDKRGVTYNELMIKRGKRKFGVRNIELSVKERRNFNPYQFTYTEEQAIEEADRCLYCDELCNICVTVCPNHANYHYFTDVVSINLPKAIKSETGIELVFDKNFEIKQKSQIVNIRDFCNECGNCKTFCPTSGAPYIDKPHFYLSLQHFKNADSGFFINKLKDRTVLIYKEKNSIKTLTLKDGAYFYETDQIYAEIIDNFVVKNVKFKAACVKEAYFDFAAEMWVLINGLSNLAEL
;
A
#
# COMPACT_ATOMS: atom_id res chain seq x y z
N LYS A 1 5.78 21.17 10.69
CA LYS A 1 6.86 21.20 11.72
C LYS A 1 7.81 20.04 11.43
N SER A 2 9.11 20.27 11.33
CA SER A 2 10.11 19.30 10.80
C SER A 2 10.40 18.08 11.68
N GLY A 3 9.72 17.92 12.82
CA GLY A 3 9.95 16.82 13.77
C GLY A 3 11.31 16.82 14.45
N ARG A 4 12.21 17.76 14.11
CA ARG A 4 13.51 17.92 14.77
C ARG A 4 13.31 18.54 16.14
N ILE A 5 13.88 17.89 17.14
CA ILE A 5 13.93 18.37 18.52
C ILE A 5 14.71 19.69 18.50
N ASN A 6 14.11 20.74 19.08
CA ASN A 6 14.83 21.97 19.34
C ASN A 6 15.55 21.83 20.67
N VAL A 7 16.85 22.16 20.70
CA VAL A 7 17.61 22.24 21.95
C VAL A 7 17.12 23.48 22.69
N VAL A 8 16.57 23.30 23.88
CA VAL A 8 16.19 24.39 24.79
C VAL A 8 17.16 24.34 25.95
N GLU A 9 17.83 25.47 26.20
CA GLU A 9 18.75 25.63 27.32
C GLU A 9 18.01 25.41 28.64
N ILE A 10 18.61 24.62 29.53
CA ILE A 10 18.15 24.46 30.91
C ILE A 10 19.10 25.30 31.77
N PRO A 11 18.65 26.40 32.38
CA PRO A 11 19.52 27.22 33.23
C PRO A 11 20.13 26.41 34.38
N ASP A 12 21.36 26.77 34.76
CA ASP A 12 22.11 26.18 35.88
C ASP A 12 22.31 24.65 35.78
N SER A 13 22.34 24.11 34.55
CA SER A 13 22.50 22.67 34.30
C SER A 13 23.92 22.24 33.95
N GLU A 14 24.93 23.07 34.21
CA GLU A 14 26.33 22.76 33.92
C GLU A 14 26.91 21.80 34.96
N PHE A 15 27.62 20.78 34.50
CA PHE A 15 28.28 19.81 35.36
C PHE A 15 29.58 19.32 34.74
N VAL A 16 30.51 18.91 35.60
CA VAL A 16 31.79 18.34 35.19
C VAL A 16 31.71 16.83 35.29
N LEU A 17 32.07 16.16 34.20
CA LEU A 17 32.18 14.70 34.13
C LEU A 17 33.63 14.31 33.84
N ASN A 18 34.12 13.32 34.57
CA ASN A 18 35.43 12.73 34.32
C ASN A 18 35.26 11.51 33.40
N PHE A 19 36.04 11.46 32.32
CA PHE A 19 36.06 10.33 31.38
C PHE A 19 37.48 10.01 30.96
N ASP A 20 37.75 8.73 30.75
CA ASP A 20 39.04 8.26 30.21
C ASP A 20 39.09 8.32 28.68
N THR A 21 37.94 8.43 28.01
CA THR A 21 37.83 8.46 26.54
C THR A 21 36.65 9.31 26.11
N ILE A 22 36.89 10.17 25.11
CA ILE A 22 35.87 11.01 24.47
C ILE A 22 35.83 10.61 22.99
N ILE A 23 34.66 10.21 22.49
CA ILE A 23 34.44 9.92 21.08
C ILE A 23 33.65 11.09 20.49
N PRO A 24 34.29 11.98 19.70
CA PRO A 24 33.59 13.12 19.13
C PRO A 24 32.64 12.64 18.01
N ALA A 25 31.34 12.88 18.18
CA ALA A 25 30.33 12.64 17.14
C ALA A 25 30.26 13.84 16.19
N ILE A 26 31.35 14.07 15.44
CA ILE A 26 31.39 15.11 14.42
C ILE A 26 30.41 14.77 13.29
N GLY A 27 29.70 15.78 12.81
CA GLY A 27 28.83 15.65 11.65
C GLY A 27 29.62 15.45 10.36
N GLN A 28 28.91 15.52 9.24
CA GLN A 28 29.48 15.42 7.91
C GLN A 28 29.29 16.74 7.15
N GLU A 29 30.21 17.01 6.23
CA GLU A 29 30.09 18.11 5.27
C GLU A 29 30.17 17.57 3.84
N LEU A 30 29.61 18.33 2.90
CA LEU A 30 29.72 18.00 1.49
C LEU A 30 31.12 18.34 0.99
N ASP A 31 31.86 17.31 0.60
CA ASP A 31 33.14 17.41 -0.07
C ASP A 31 32.94 17.40 -1.59
N ILE A 32 32.76 18.61 -2.15
CA ILE A 32 32.53 18.83 -3.57
C ILE A 32 33.38 20.03 -3.98
N ASP A 33 34.49 19.75 -4.66
CA ASP A 33 35.52 20.70 -5.08
C ASP A 33 35.47 21.03 -6.60
N PHE A 34 34.70 20.26 -7.37
CA PHE A 34 34.63 20.37 -8.83
C PHE A 34 33.45 21.20 -9.35
N ILE A 35 32.53 21.65 -8.49
CA ILE A 35 31.37 22.47 -8.86
C ILE A 35 30.91 23.35 -7.71
N GLU A 36 30.46 24.57 -8.02
CA GLU A 36 29.89 25.46 -7.01
C GLU A 36 28.60 24.86 -6.39
N LYS A 37 28.57 24.75 -5.06
CA LYS A 37 27.42 24.20 -4.31
C LYS A 37 26.09 24.92 -4.62
N SER A 38 26.13 26.19 -5.00
CA SER A 38 24.97 26.99 -5.40
C SER A 38 24.26 26.45 -6.66
N LEU A 39 25.00 25.79 -7.56
CA LEU A 39 24.52 25.20 -8.81
C LEU A 39 23.88 23.83 -8.59
N LEU A 40 24.24 23.14 -7.51
CA LEU A 40 23.68 21.85 -7.12
C LEU A 40 22.29 21.94 -6.49
N GLN A 41 21.85 23.14 -6.12
CA GLN A 41 20.52 23.36 -5.55
C GLN A 41 19.43 22.95 -6.53
N THR A 42 18.46 22.17 -6.05
CA THR A 42 17.30 21.75 -6.83
C THR A 42 16.07 22.61 -6.52
N LYS A 43 15.09 22.63 -7.44
CA LYS A 43 13.79 23.27 -7.21
C LYS A 43 12.77 22.23 -6.74
N GLY A 44 12.24 22.40 -5.53
CA GLY A 44 11.21 21.51 -4.98
C GLY A 44 11.69 20.05 -4.88
N ASN A 45 10.86 19.11 -5.32
CA ASN A 45 11.20 17.68 -5.35
C ASN A 45 11.94 17.24 -6.62
N SER A 46 12.55 18.17 -7.37
CA SER A 46 13.39 17.84 -8.52
C SER A 46 14.73 17.28 -8.05
N PHE A 47 15.25 16.28 -8.77
CA PHE A 47 16.64 15.81 -8.63
C PHE A 47 17.57 16.50 -9.63
N LYS A 48 17.03 17.32 -10.54
CA LYS A 48 17.78 18.07 -11.53
C LYS A 48 18.38 19.32 -10.90
N THR A 49 19.68 19.50 -11.07
CA THR A 49 20.42 20.67 -10.60
C THR A 49 20.19 21.87 -11.53
N LYS A 50 20.79 23.02 -11.22
CA LYS A 50 20.80 24.16 -12.15
C LYS A 50 21.66 23.92 -13.38
N VAL A 51 22.55 22.92 -13.36
CA VAL A 51 23.36 22.54 -14.51
C VAL A 51 22.62 21.50 -15.36
N PRO A 52 22.38 21.78 -16.66
CA PRO A 52 21.73 20.82 -17.56
C PRO A 52 22.46 19.47 -17.58
N GLY A 53 21.69 18.37 -17.56
CA GLY A 53 22.22 17.01 -17.56
C GLY A 53 22.79 16.51 -16.22
N ILE A 54 22.91 17.36 -15.20
CA ILE A 54 23.40 16.98 -13.88
C ILE A 54 22.25 16.80 -12.90
N TYR A 55 22.28 15.65 -12.23
CA TYR A 55 21.31 15.24 -11.22
C TYR A 55 22.02 14.99 -9.88
N ILE A 56 21.29 15.18 -8.79
CA ILE A 56 21.82 15.06 -7.43
C ILE A 56 20.83 14.31 -6.53
N GLY A 57 21.35 13.53 -5.57
CA GLY A 57 20.57 12.78 -4.60
C GLY A 57 21.35 12.53 -3.31
N GLY A 58 20.67 11.99 -2.30
CA GLY A 58 21.28 11.70 -1.01
C GLY A 58 21.68 12.96 -0.26
N ASP A 59 22.69 12.84 0.60
CA ASP A 59 23.08 13.92 1.50
C ASP A 59 23.57 15.17 0.76
N ALA A 60 24.10 15.00 -0.46
CA ALA A 60 24.47 16.09 -1.35
C ALA A 60 23.28 16.98 -1.76
N SER A 61 22.07 16.43 -1.77
CA SER A 61 20.84 17.15 -2.13
C SER A 61 20.11 17.71 -0.90
N ARG A 62 19.95 16.90 0.16
CA ARG A 62 19.08 17.21 1.32
C ARG A 62 19.81 17.44 2.65
N GLY A 63 21.14 17.34 2.66
CA GLY A 63 21.94 17.26 3.89
C GLY A 63 21.82 15.89 4.58
N ALA A 64 22.49 15.74 5.72
CA ALA A 64 22.60 14.46 6.44
C ALA A 64 21.23 13.79 6.67
N SER A 65 21.12 12.56 6.17
CA SER A 65 19.90 11.76 6.17
C SER A 65 20.24 10.26 6.34
N THR A 66 19.22 9.40 6.36
CA THR A 66 19.43 7.95 6.37
C THR A 66 19.91 7.44 5.01
N ALA A 67 20.71 6.37 5.01
CA ALA A 67 21.13 5.68 3.78
C ALA A 67 19.94 5.25 2.90
N ILE A 68 18.81 4.88 3.52
CA ILE A 68 17.57 4.52 2.82
C ILE A 68 17.06 5.67 1.96
N ASN A 69 17.06 6.90 2.50
CA ASN A 69 16.66 8.07 1.73
C ASN A 69 17.63 8.38 0.58
N ALA A 70 18.93 8.17 0.79
CA ALA A 70 19.92 8.35 -0.27
C ALA A 70 19.75 7.34 -1.42
N ILE A 71 19.48 6.07 -1.10
CA ILE A 71 19.14 5.03 -2.09
C ILE A 71 17.86 5.39 -2.85
N ALA A 72 16.83 5.84 -2.13
CA ALA A 72 15.57 6.29 -2.74
C ALA A 72 15.79 7.48 -3.68
N ASP A 73 16.68 8.41 -3.34
CA ASP A 73 17.04 9.53 -4.19
C ASP A 73 17.80 9.09 -5.44
N GLY A 74 18.73 8.16 -5.32
CA GLY A 74 19.44 7.58 -6.46
C GLY A 74 18.48 6.97 -7.48
N ARG A 75 17.47 6.21 -6.99
CA ARG A 75 16.42 5.65 -7.84
C ARG A 75 15.62 6.75 -8.57
N LYS A 76 15.13 7.74 -7.83
CA LYS A 76 14.31 8.82 -8.41
C LYS A 76 15.10 9.72 -9.36
N ALA A 77 16.38 9.96 -9.09
CA ALA A 77 17.27 10.66 -10.00
C ALA A 77 17.45 9.90 -11.31
N ALA A 78 17.64 8.57 -11.25
CA ALA A 78 17.71 7.72 -12.43
C ALA A 78 16.39 7.72 -13.24
N GLU A 79 15.24 7.62 -12.57
CA GLU A 79 13.92 7.73 -13.21
C GLU A 79 13.74 9.09 -13.93
N ALA A 80 14.21 10.19 -13.33
CA ALA A 80 14.17 11.51 -13.94
C ALA A 80 15.10 11.63 -15.18
N ILE A 81 16.31 11.05 -15.11
CA ILE A 81 17.24 10.95 -16.24
C ILE A 81 16.59 10.18 -17.39
N LEU A 82 16.01 9.00 -17.13
CA LEU A 82 15.36 8.17 -18.14
C LEU A 82 14.21 8.92 -18.83
N LYS A 83 13.39 9.62 -18.04
CA LYS A 83 12.28 10.44 -18.55
C LYS A 83 12.78 11.57 -19.45
N GLU A 84 13.83 12.30 -19.08
CA GLU A 84 14.41 13.35 -19.91
C GLU A 84 15.02 12.79 -21.21
N ALA A 85 15.70 11.64 -21.09
CA ALA A 85 16.28 10.92 -22.22
C ALA A 85 15.22 10.27 -23.13
N LYS A 86 13.94 10.33 -22.76
CA LYS A 86 12.82 9.63 -23.45
C LYS A 86 13.07 8.13 -23.61
N ILE A 87 13.81 7.54 -22.67
CA ILE A 87 14.04 6.10 -22.63
C ILE A 87 12.87 5.49 -21.86
N ASN A 88 12.07 4.70 -22.56
CA ASN A 88 11.07 3.89 -21.89
C ASN A 88 11.78 2.69 -21.27
N TYR A 89 11.95 2.71 -19.96
CA TYR A 89 12.53 1.62 -19.19
C TYR A 89 11.46 1.05 -18.29
N ASP A 90 10.90 -0.08 -18.72
CA ASP A 90 10.03 -0.87 -17.87
C ASP A 90 10.93 -1.66 -16.90
N MET A 91 10.83 -1.34 -15.61
CA MET A 91 11.42 -2.20 -14.60
C MET A 91 10.86 -3.60 -14.80
N PRO A 92 11.72 -4.64 -14.94
CA PRO A 92 11.21 -5.99 -15.06
C PRO A 92 10.38 -6.28 -13.83
N ASN A 93 9.09 -6.57 -14.05
CA ASN A 93 8.27 -7.20 -13.02
C ASN A 93 8.90 -8.58 -12.78
N LEU A 94 9.67 -8.69 -11.70
CA LEU A 94 10.15 -9.98 -11.24
C LEU A 94 8.88 -10.79 -10.94
N SER A 95 8.60 -11.77 -11.79
CA SER A 95 7.49 -12.69 -11.55
C SER A 95 7.76 -13.42 -10.25
N ASP A 96 6.74 -13.51 -9.39
CA ASP A 96 6.88 -14.31 -8.18
C ASP A 96 7.03 -15.78 -8.57
N LYS A 97 8.26 -16.30 -8.39
CA LYS A 97 8.60 -17.71 -8.63
C LYS A 97 8.60 -18.54 -7.35
N ARG A 98 8.20 -17.97 -6.21
CA ARG A 98 8.28 -18.63 -4.90
C ARG A 98 7.28 -19.78 -4.77
N GLY A 99 6.13 -19.70 -5.42
CA GLY A 99 5.16 -20.80 -5.54
C GLY A 99 4.55 -21.26 -4.21
N VAL A 100 4.58 -20.44 -3.16
CA VAL A 100 4.09 -20.82 -1.83
C VAL A 100 2.57 -20.65 -1.75
N THR A 101 1.89 -21.67 -1.28
CA THR A 101 0.43 -21.65 -1.11
C THR A 101 0.00 -20.86 0.14
N TYR A 102 -1.26 -20.42 0.17
CA TYR A 102 -1.83 -19.75 1.35
C TYR A 102 -1.70 -20.59 2.63
N ASN A 103 -1.99 -21.89 2.56
CA ASN A 103 -1.93 -22.77 3.71
C ASN A 103 -0.50 -22.89 4.27
N GLU A 104 0.50 -23.00 3.39
CA GLU A 104 1.91 -23.02 3.79
C GLU A 104 2.32 -21.71 4.46
N LEU A 105 1.90 -20.56 3.92
CA LEU A 105 2.16 -19.25 4.53
C LEU A 105 1.50 -19.12 5.91
N MET A 106 0.26 -19.59 6.06
CA MET A 106 -0.43 -19.58 7.35
C MET A 106 0.26 -20.48 8.38
N ILE A 107 0.69 -21.69 7.98
CA ILE A 107 1.46 -22.60 8.85
C ILE A 107 2.79 -21.96 9.25
N LYS A 108 3.49 -21.32 8.30
CA LYS A 108 4.76 -20.64 8.54
C LYS A 108 4.61 -19.52 9.58
N ARG A 109 3.53 -18.74 9.49
CA ARG A 109 3.21 -17.65 10.43
C ARG A 109 2.74 -18.14 11.81
N GLY A 110 2.21 -19.35 11.89
CA GLY A 110 1.82 -19.99 13.16
C GLY A 110 2.99 -20.52 13.99
N LYS A 111 4.21 -20.57 13.43
CA LYS A 111 5.40 -21.10 14.11
C LYS A 111 6.45 -20.02 14.32
N ARG A 112 6.89 -19.82 15.56
CA ARG A 112 8.03 -18.95 15.86
C ARG A 112 9.33 -19.72 15.60
N LYS A 113 10.03 -19.38 14.51
CA LYS A 113 11.42 -19.78 14.27
C LYS A 113 12.33 -18.64 14.76
N PHE A 114 13.28 -18.94 15.64
CA PHE A 114 14.27 -17.95 16.09
C PHE A 114 15.33 -17.77 14.99
N GLY A 115 15.85 -16.56 14.85
CA GLY A 115 16.93 -16.30 13.89
C GLY A 115 18.23 -16.96 14.32
N VAL A 116 19.06 -17.29 13.34
CA VAL A 116 20.41 -17.82 13.60
C VAL A 116 21.20 -16.74 14.33
N ARG A 117 21.80 -17.07 15.47
CA ARG A 117 22.65 -16.12 16.19
C ARG A 117 24.02 -16.08 15.51
N ASN A 118 24.45 -14.89 15.13
CA ASN A 118 25.83 -14.66 14.73
C ASN A 118 26.77 -14.98 15.89
N ILE A 119 27.94 -15.51 15.53
CA ILE A 119 29.04 -15.65 16.48
C ILE A 119 29.67 -14.28 16.64
N GLU A 120 29.78 -13.83 17.88
CA GLU A 120 30.45 -12.57 18.22
C GLU A 120 31.73 -12.87 19.00
N LEU A 121 32.79 -12.12 18.70
CA LEU A 121 34.00 -12.12 19.51
C LEU A 121 33.69 -11.57 20.91
N SER A 122 34.31 -12.17 21.93
CA SER A 122 34.21 -11.63 23.28
C SER A 122 34.88 -10.25 23.34
N VAL A 123 34.47 -9.40 24.30
CA VAL A 123 35.01 -8.04 24.44
C VAL A 123 36.55 -8.03 24.54
N LYS A 124 37.13 -9.07 25.16
CA LYS A 124 38.59 -9.20 25.32
C LYS A 124 39.32 -9.46 24.00
N GLU A 125 38.63 -10.05 23.02
CA GLU A 125 39.18 -10.48 21.74
C GLU A 125 38.93 -9.47 20.60
N ARG A 126 38.29 -8.33 20.89
CA ARG A 126 37.95 -7.31 19.89
C ARG A 126 39.09 -6.33 19.56
N ARG A 127 40.27 -6.48 20.18
CA ARG A 127 41.46 -5.63 19.92
C ARG A 127 42.28 -6.15 18.75
N ASN A 128 41.64 -6.39 17.61
CA ASN A 128 42.26 -6.80 16.36
C ASN A 128 41.41 -6.31 15.18
N PHE A 129 41.85 -6.62 13.96
CA PHE A 129 41.13 -6.26 12.73
C PHE A 129 40.11 -7.31 12.27
N ASN A 130 39.85 -8.35 13.07
CA ASN A 130 38.83 -9.33 12.73
C ASN A 130 37.43 -8.71 12.92
N PRO A 131 36.43 -9.14 12.13
CA PRO A 131 35.05 -8.74 12.37
C PRO A 131 34.63 -9.10 13.80
N TYR A 132 34.01 -8.16 14.52
CA TYR A 132 33.48 -8.46 15.85
C TYR A 132 32.31 -9.46 15.79
N GLN A 133 31.61 -9.49 14.66
CA GLN A 133 30.51 -10.37 14.33
C GLN A 133 30.84 -11.09 13.02
N PHE A 134 30.85 -12.42 13.06
CA PHE A 134 31.12 -13.23 11.87
C PHE A 134 29.86 -13.32 11.00
N THR A 135 30.08 -13.45 9.69
CA THR A 135 29.01 -13.70 8.72
C THR A 135 28.50 -15.13 8.83
N TYR A 136 27.27 -15.36 8.40
CA TYR A 136 26.71 -16.70 8.28
C TYR A 136 27.53 -17.61 7.36
N THR A 137 27.56 -18.91 7.67
CA THR A 137 27.87 -19.92 6.66
C THR A 137 26.76 -19.96 5.60
N GLU A 138 27.00 -20.63 4.48
CA GLU A 138 25.98 -20.78 3.44
C GLU A 138 24.70 -21.42 3.99
N GLU A 139 24.83 -22.47 4.82
CA GLU A 139 23.70 -23.17 5.44
C GLU A 139 22.93 -22.26 6.39
N GLN A 140 23.63 -21.49 7.22
CA GLN A 140 23.03 -20.52 8.14
C GLN A 140 22.31 -19.40 7.39
N ALA A 141 22.88 -18.93 6.28
CA ALA A 141 22.28 -17.90 5.44
C ALA A 141 20.98 -18.43 4.79
N ILE A 142 20.97 -19.67 4.29
CA ILE A 142 19.78 -20.33 3.77
C ILE A 142 18.72 -20.49 4.88
N GLU A 143 19.11 -20.94 6.06
CA GLU A 143 18.19 -21.14 7.18
C GLU A 143 17.53 -19.82 7.64
N GLU A 144 18.31 -18.73 7.69
CA GLU A 144 17.82 -17.40 8.06
C GLU A 144 16.92 -16.82 6.96
N ALA A 145 17.28 -16.99 5.68
CA ALA A 145 16.44 -16.57 4.56
C ALA A 145 15.10 -17.33 4.53
N ASP A 146 15.12 -18.63 4.82
CA ASP A 146 13.92 -19.46 4.94
C ASP A 146 12.99 -19.01 6.10
N ARG A 147 13.46 -18.17 7.03
CA ARG A 147 12.59 -17.58 8.06
C ARG A 147 11.62 -16.53 7.52
N CYS A 148 11.81 -16.05 6.29
CA CYS A 148 10.93 -15.03 5.68
C CYS A 148 9.46 -15.48 5.63
N LEU A 149 8.56 -14.65 6.13
CA LEU A 149 7.11 -14.93 6.20
C LEU A 149 6.32 -14.49 4.95
N TYR A 150 7.00 -13.96 3.92
CA TYR A 150 6.41 -13.48 2.66
C TYR A 150 5.21 -12.54 2.88
N CYS A 151 5.43 -11.49 3.69
CA CYS A 151 4.40 -10.50 4.01
C CYS A 151 3.93 -9.66 2.81
N ASP A 152 4.73 -9.63 1.74
CA ASP A 152 4.38 -9.06 0.44
C ASP A 152 3.36 -9.92 -0.33
N GLU A 153 3.45 -11.26 -0.22
CA GLU A 153 2.52 -12.18 -0.89
C GLU A 153 1.21 -12.37 -0.12
N LEU A 154 1.25 -12.36 1.21
CA LEU A 154 0.07 -12.51 2.06
C LEU A 154 0.00 -11.40 3.11
N CYS A 155 -0.66 -10.30 2.74
CA CYS A 155 -0.99 -9.23 3.68
C CYS A 155 -2.30 -9.55 4.40
N ASN A 156 -2.24 -10.28 5.52
CA ASN A 156 -3.42 -10.55 6.36
C ASN A 156 -3.16 -10.51 7.89
N ILE A 157 -2.10 -9.82 8.34
CA ILE A 157 -1.77 -9.70 9.79
C ILE A 157 -2.97 -9.18 10.59
N CYS A 158 -3.73 -8.23 10.04
CA CYS A 158 -4.93 -7.68 10.66
C CYS A 158 -6.03 -8.71 10.93
N VAL A 159 -6.08 -9.80 10.16
CA VAL A 159 -7.00 -10.93 10.36
C VAL A 159 -6.53 -11.76 11.55
N THR A 160 -5.24 -12.08 11.59
CA THR A 160 -4.65 -12.94 12.64
C THR A 160 -4.59 -12.28 14.03
N VAL A 161 -4.58 -10.94 14.08
CA VAL A 161 -4.50 -10.19 15.35
C VAL A 161 -5.84 -9.60 15.80
N CYS A 162 -6.91 -9.71 15.00
CA CYS A 162 -8.19 -9.13 15.38
C CYS A 162 -8.83 -9.99 16.48
N PRO A 163 -9.03 -9.48 17.72
CA PRO A 163 -9.59 -10.30 18.79
C PRO A 163 -11.05 -10.71 18.55
N ASN A 164 -11.78 -9.96 17.73
CA ASN A 164 -13.18 -10.22 17.40
C ASN A 164 -13.36 -10.90 16.04
N HIS A 165 -12.27 -11.25 15.35
CA HIS A 165 -12.30 -11.82 13.98
C HIS A 165 -13.07 -10.93 12.98
N ALA A 166 -13.10 -9.62 13.20
CA ALA A 166 -13.81 -8.67 12.36
C ALA A 166 -13.13 -8.43 11.00
N ASN A 167 -11.80 -8.56 10.91
CA ASN A 167 -11.14 -8.51 9.60
C ASN A 167 -11.26 -9.89 8.95
N TYR A 168 -11.91 -9.95 7.79
CA TYR A 168 -12.13 -11.18 7.04
C TYR A 168 -11.28 -11.19 5.78
N HIS A 169 -10.56 -12.29 5.57
CA HIS A 169 -9.73 -12.50 4.38
C HIS A 169 -10.51 -13.23 3.30
N TYR A 170 -10.37 -12.77 2.05
CA TYR A 170 -10.93 -13.44 0.87
C TYR A 170 -9.93 -13.40 -0.29
N PHE A 171 -10.16 -14.26 -1.29
CA PHE A 171 -9.39 -14.26 -2.52
C PHE A 171 -10.17 -13.60 -3.66
N THR A 172 -9.44 -12.91 -4.52
CA THR A 172 -9.93 -12.42 -5.81
C THR A 172 -8.87 -12.67 -6.88
N ASP A 173 -9.25 -12.56 -8.14
CA ASP A 173 -8.32 -12.64 -9.24
C ASP A 173 -7.48 -11.36 -9.35
N VAL A 174 -6.29 -11.49 -9.92
CA VAL A 174 -5.51 -10.33 -10.34
C VAL A 174 -6.24 -9.73 -11.53
N VAL A 175 -6.69 -8.49 -11.40
CA VAL A 175 -7.45 -7.79 -12.44
C VAL A 175 -6.67 -6.59 -12.93
N SER A 176 -6.72 -6.34 -14.24
CA SER A 176 -6.23 -5.11 -14.86
C SER A 176 -7.29 -4.69 -15.89
N ILE A 177 -7.89 -3.54 -15.65
CA ILE A 177 -9.04 -3.04 -16.40
C ILE A 177 -8.71 -1.64 -16.89
N ASN A 178 -8.88 -1.41 -18.19
CA ASN A 178 -8.86 -0.08 -18.76
C ASN A 178 -10.24 0.56 -18.53
N LEU A 179 -10.36 1.37 -17.48
CA LEU A 179 -11.63 2.00 -17.15
C LEU A 179 -11.95 3.10 -18.15
N PRO A 180 -13.16 3.10 -18.73
CA PRO A 180 -13.67 4.27 -19.40
C PRO A 180 -14.24 5.26 -18.40
N LYS A 181 -14.43 6.49 -18.85
CA LYS A 181 -15.46 7.41 -18.35
C LYS A 181 -16.50 7.64 -19.43
N ALA A 182 -17.75 7.82 -19.03
CA ALA A 182 -18.82 8.19 -19.94
C ALA A 182 -18.94 9.71 -20.01
N ILE A 183 -18.97 10.27 -21.23
CA ILE A 183 -19.18 11.69 -21.49
C ILE A 183 -20.51 11.86 -22.22
N LYS A 184 -21.41 12.65 -21.64
CA LYS A 184 -22.69 13.02 -22.25
C LYS A 184 -22.51 14.29 -23.09
N SER A 185 -22.70 14.16 -24.40
CA SER A 185 -22.71 15.26 -25.37
C SER A 185 -24.12 15.48 -25.93
N GLU A 186 -24.26 16.48 -26.80
CA GLU A 186 -25.51 16.73 -27.54
C GLU A 186 -25.86 15.58 -28.51
N THR A 187 -24.84 14.84 -28.97
CA THR A 187 -24.98 13.77 -29.96
C THR A 187 -25.15 12.38 -29.34
N GLY A 188 -24.98 12.23 -28.02
CA GLY A 188 -25.15 10.97 -27.33
C GLY A 188 -24.22 10.80 -26.13
N ILE A 189 -23.88 9.54 -25.83
CA ILE A 189 -22.95 9.19 -24.76
C ILE A 189 -21.75 8.49 -25.40
N GLU A 190 -20.56 9.00 -25.11
CA GLU A 190 -19.28 8.43 -25.56
C GLU A 190 -18.52 7.83 -24.37
N LEU A 191 -17.86 6.70 -24.58
CA LEU A 191 -16.96 6.10 -23.60
C LEU A 191 -15.52 6.40 -24.01
N VAL A 192 -14.80 7.12 -23.16
CA VAL A 192 -13.40 7.52 -23.39
C VAL A 192 -12.53 6.91 -22.30
N PHE A 193 -11.31 6.51 -22.64
CA PHE A 193 -10.35 6.02 -21.65
C PHE A 193 -10.13 7.05 -20.52
N ASP A 194 -10.17 6.59 -19.27
CA ASP A 194 -9.88 7.40 -18.10
C ASP A 194 -8.58 6.96 -17.43
N LYS A 195 -8.54 5.73 -16.92
CA LYS A 195 -7.37 5.20 -16.21
C LYS A 195 -7.35 3.68 -16.15
N ASN A 196 -6.22 3.13 -15.69
CA ASN A 196 -6.11 1.71 -15.39
C ASN A 196 -6.52 1.45 -13.93
N PHE A 197 -7.37 0.45 -13.72
CA PHE A 197 -7.70 -0.10 -12.43
C PHE A 197 -7.06 -1.47 -12.28
N GLU A 198 -6.34 -1.68 -11.18
CA GLU A 198 -5.53 -2.89 -10.98
C GLU A 198 -5.67 -3.44 -9.57
N ILE A 199 -5.90 -4.74 -9.47
CA ILE A 199 -5.71 -5.52 -8.24
C ILE A 199 -4.51 -6.43 -8.48
N LYS A 200 -3.39 -6.12 -7.83
CA LYS A 200 -2.11 -6.82 -8.04
C LYS A 200 -1.93 -8.06 -7.17
N GLN A 201 -2.68 -8.16 -6.09
CA GLN A 201 -2.57 -9.23 -5.09
C GLN A 201 -3.91 -9.94 -4.96
N LYS A 202 -3.89 -11.27 -5.01
CA LYS A 202 -5.11 -12.09 -4.89
C LYS A 202 -5.73 -12.02 -3.50
N SER A 203 -4.89 -11.95 -2.47
CA SER A 203 -5.32 -11.86 -1.08
C SER A 203 -5.86 -10.46 -0.78
N GLN A 204 -7.12 -10.39 -0.36
CA GLN A 204 -7.80 -9.15 -0.01
C GLN A 204 -8.47 -9.30 1.36
N ILE A 205 -8.82 -8.14 1.95
CA ILE A 205 -9.40 -8.08 3.29
C ILE A 205 -10.60 -7.14 3.27
N VAL A 206 -11.68 -7.55 3.94
CA VAL A 206 -12.78 -6.67 4.34
C VAL A 206 -12.88 -6.62 5.86
N ASN A 207 -13.62 -5.64 6.37
CA ASN A 207 -13.95 -5.55 7.78
C ASN A 207 -15.45 -5.79 7.99
N ILE A 208 -15.79 -6.83 8.74
CA ILE A 208 -17.15 -7.17 9.17
C ILE A 208 -17.51 -6.31 10.37
N ARG A 209 -18.33 -5.29 10.13
CA ARG A 209 -18.65 -4.25 11.11
C ARG A 209 -19.48 -4.76 12.26
N ASP A 210 -20.27 -5.81 12.07
CA ASP A 210 -21.03 -6.47 13.14
C ASP A 210 -20.12 -7.00 14.27
N PHE A 211 -18.86 -7.33 13.97
CA PHE A 211 -17.89 -7.83 14.96
C PHE A 211 -16.87 -6.78 15.39
N CYS A 212 -16.73 -5.67 14.66
CA CYS A 212 -15.72 -4.67 14.94
C CYS A 212 -16.13 -3.73 16.08
N ASN A 213 -15.32 -3.66 17.13
CA ASN A 213 -15.46 -2.69 18.21
C ASN A 213 -14.45 -1.53 18.13
N GLU A 214 -13.78 -1.38 17.00
CA GLU A 214 -12.80 -0.32 16.74
C GLU A 214 -11.65 -0.22 17.76
N CYS A 215 -11.29 -1.32 18.43
CA CYS A 215 -10.18 -1.33 19.40
C CYS A 215 -8.80 -0.93 18.82
N GLY A 216 -8.66 -0.84 17.49
CA GLY A 216 -7.44 -0.41 16.83
C GLY A 216 -6.30 -1.43 16.81
N ASN A 217 -6.49 -2.65 17.35
CA ASN A 217 -5.41 -3.64 17.42
C ASN A 217 -4.79 -3.93 16.04
N CYS A 218 -5.62 -4.06 15.01
CA CYS A 218 -5.14 -4.27 13.64
C CYS A 218 -4.33 -3.11 13.05
N LYS A 219 -4.50 -1.88 13.54
CA LYS A 219 -3.66 -0.73 13.17
C LYS A 219 -2.27 -0.83 13.80
N THR A 220 -2.20 -1.20 15.08
CA THR A 220 -0.94 -1.37 15.82
C THR A 220 0.00 -2.36 15.14
N PHE A 221 -0.54 -3.45 14.59
CA PHE A 221 0.24 -4.50 13.93
C PHE A 221 0.33 -4.36 12.41
N CYS A 222 -0.17 -3.27 11.81
CA CYS A 222 -0.17 -3.12 10.36
C CYS A 222 1.25 -2.79 9.85
N PRO A 223 1.88 -3.66 9.03
CA PRO A 223 3.25 -3.45 8.56
C PRO A 223 3.36 -2.30 7.55
N THR A 224 2.24 -1.90 6.93
CA THR A 224 2.17 -0.80 5.97
C THR A 224 1.64 0.50 6.59
N SER A 225 1.63 0.58 7.93
CA SER A 225 1.12 1.73 8.69
C SER A 225 -0.34 2.12 8.38
N GLY A 226 -1.14 1.17 7.89
CA GLY A 226 -2.58 1.33 7.69
C GLY A 226 -3.39 1.10 8.95
N ALA A 227 -4.68 1.42 8.90
CA ALA A 227 -5.68 1.14 9.91
C ALA A 227 -6.79 0.26 9.30
N PRO A 228 -6.62 -1.08 9.23
CA PRO A 228 -7.53 -1.95 8.49
C PRO A 228 -9.01 -1.88 8.89
N TYR A 229 -9.31 -1.58 10.15
CA TYR A 229 -10.70 -1.36 10.62
C TYR A 229 -11.36 -0.08 10.06
N ILE A 230 -10.57 0.85 9.53
CA ILE A 230 -11.00 2.09 8.86
C ILE A 230 -10.85 1.93 7.34
N ASP A 231 -9.67 1.51 6.89
CA ASP A 231 -9.27 1.61 5.49
C ASP A 231 -9.87 0.51 4.60
N LYS A 232 -10.25 -0.65 5.18
CA LYS A 232 -10.79 -1.77 4.39
C LYS A 232 -12.30 -1.64 4.23
N PRO A 233 -12.88 -2.16 3.13
CA PRO A 233 -14.32 -2.12 2.89
C PRO A 233 -15.11 -2.65 4.09
N HIS A 234 -16.05 -1.85 4.58
CA HIS A 234 -16.91 -2.16 5.72
C HIS A 234 -18.11 -2.95 5.26
N PHE A 235 -18.28 -4.18 5.73
CA PHE A 235 -19.42 -5.04 5.41
C PHE A 235 -20.29 -5.24 6.64
N TYR A 236 -21.60 -5.23 6.42
CA TYR A 236 -22.61 -5.56 7.40
C TYR A 236 -23.28 -6.87 7.02
N LEU A 237 -23.44 -7.77 8.00
CA LEU A 237 -24.16 -9.04 7.83
C LEU A 237 -25.66 -8.87 8.12
N SER A 238 -26.00 -7.97 9.06
CA SER A 238 -27.39 -7.65 9.38
C SER A 238 -27.90 -6.47 8.56
N LEU A 239 -29.07 -6.64 7.94
CA LEU A 239 -29.78 -5.54 7.28
C LEU A 239 -30.12 -4.40 8.26
N GLN A 240 -30.42 -4.74 9.52
CA GLN A 240 -30.72 -3.74 10.55
C GLN A 240 -29.48 -2.90 10.87
N HIS A 241 -28.32 -3.54 11.06
CA HIS A 241 -27.06 -2.82 11.31
C HIS A 241 -26.65 -1.99 10.10
N PHE A 242 -26.76 -2.54 8.89
CA PHE A 242 -26.53 -1.80 7.66
C PHE A 242 -27.42 -0.55 7.56
N LYS A 243 -28.71 -0.64 7.89
CA LYS A 243 -29.64 0.50 7.88
C LYS A 243 -29.22 1.59 8.86
N ASN A 244 -28.68 1.23 10.02
CA ASN A 244 -28.27 2.17 11.07
C ASN A 244 -26.85 2.75 10.87
N ALA A 245 -26.03 2.15 10.00
CA ALA A 245 -24.67 2.61 9.73
C ALA A 245 -24.64 3.92 8.93
N ASP A 246 -23.61 4.76 9.07
CA ASP A 246 -23.42 5.93 8.20
C ASP A 246 -22.94 5.53 6.80
N SER A 247 -22.09 4.52 6.71
CA SER A 247 -21.57 4.02 5.44
C SER A 247 -21.19 2.54 5.50
N GLY A 248 -21.18 1.87 4.35
CA GLY A 248 -20.66 0.52 4.22
C GLY A 248 -21.39 -0.29 3.15
N PHE A 249 -21.07 -1.57 3.09
CA PHE A 249 -21.58 -2.55 2.14
C PHE A 249 -22.53 -3.53 2.81
N PHE A 250 -23.52 -3.97 2.03
CA PHE A 250 -24.40 -5.08 2.36
C PHE A 250 -24.61 -5.92 1.11
N ILE A 251 -24.49 -7.24 1.23
CA ILE A 251 -24.71 -8.18 0.13
C ILE A 251 -26.02 -8.91 0.34
N ASN A 252 -26.89 -8.89 -0.66
CA ASN A 252 -28.18 -9.57 -0.64
C ASN A 252 -28.23 -10.62 -1.75
N LYS A 253 -28.29 -11.89 -1.37
CA LYS A 253 -28.47 -13.00 -2.32
C LYS A 253 -29.96 -13.32 -2.46
N LEU A 254 -30.47 -13.21 -3.68
CA LEU A 254 -31.80 -13.65 -4.08
C LEU A 254 -31.69 -14.89 -4.97
N LYS A 255 -32.82 -15.56 -5.25
CA LYS A 255 -32.83 -16.79 -6.06
C LYS A 255 -32.28 -16.60 -7.49
N ASP A 256 -32.48 -15.43 -8.09
CA ASP A 256 -32.15 -15.14 -9.48
C ASP A 256 -31.00 -14.13 -9.64
N ARG A 257 -30.52 -13.52 -8.55
CA ARG A 257 -29.54 -12.43 -8.60
C ARG A 257 -28.85 -12.19 -7.26
N THR A 258 -27.67 -11.59 -7.32
CA THR A 258 -26.96 -11.06 -6.15
C THR A 258 -26.87 -9.54 -6.25
N VAL A 259 -27.19 -8.83 -5.17
CA VAL A 259 -27.13 -7.36 -5.14
C VAL A 259 -26.11 -6.95 -4.08
N LEU A 260 -25.04 -6.30 -4.51
CA LEU A 260 -24.13 -5.59 -3.62
C LEU A 260 -24.60 -4.14 -3.50
N ILE A 261 -24.86 -3.71 -2.28
CA ILE A 261 -25.36 -2.36 -1.96
C ILE A 261 -24.26 -1.66 -1.18
N TYR A 262 -23.90 -0.45 -1.61
CA TYR A 262 -23.10 0.48 -0.84
C TYR A 262 -23.94 1.67 -0.43
N LYS A 263 -23.83 2.07 0.83
CA LYS A 263 -24.46 3.26 1.38
C LYS A 263 -23.39 4.23 1.86
N GLU A 264 -23.62 5.50 1.63
CA GLU A 264 -22.89 6.59 2.28
C GLU A 264 -23.87 7.74 2.57
N LYS A 265 -24.20 7.92 3.86
CA LYS A 265 -25.23 8.85 4.33
C LYS A 265 -26.55 8.61 3.59
N ASN A 266 -26.95 9.55 2.74
CA ASN A 266 -28.19 9.52 1.97
C ASN A 266 -28.02 8.99 0.53
N SER A 267 -26.79 8.70 0.10
CA SER A 267 -26.50 8.17 -1.24
C SER A 267 -26.42 6.66 -1.21
N ILE A 268 -27.00 6.02 -2.22
CA ILE A 268 -26.92 4.58 -2.44
C ILE A 268 -26.28 4.30 -3.80
N LYS A 269 -25.43 3.29 -3.83
CA LYS A 269 -24.87 2.71 -5.06
C LYS A 269 -25.13 1.21 -5.03
N THR A 270 -25.54 0.64 -6.16
CA THR A 270 -25.81 -0.80 -6.25
C THR A 270 -25.04 -1.40 -7.42
N LEU A 271 -24.65 -2.65 -7.25
CA LEU A 271 -24.17 -3.51 -8.32
C LEU A 271 -24.94 -4.81 -8.24
N THR A 272 -25.76 -5.09 -9.25
CA THR A 272 -26.56 -6.31 -9.33
C THR A 272 -25.93 -7.28 -10.32
N LEU A 273 -25.55 -8.47 -9.87
CA LEU A 273 -25.16 -9.59 -10.72
C LEU A 273 -26.40 -10.43 -11.04
N LYS A 274 -26.74 -10.55 -12.33
CA LYS A 274 -27.84 -11.36 -12.83
C LYS A 274 -27.50 -11.87 -14.24
N ASP A 275 -27.72 -13.17 -14.47
CA ASP A 275 -27.51 -13.82 -15.78
C ASP A 275 -26.12 -13.57 -16.40
N GLY A 276 -25.08 -13.46 -15.57
CA GLY A 276 -23.69 -13.19 -15.98
C GLY A 276 -23.37 -11.73 -16.31
N ALA A 277 -24.36 -10.83 -16.29
CA ALA A 277 -24.20 -9.39 -16.46
C ALA A 277 -24.26 -8.66 -15.11
N TYR A 278 -23.64 -7.49 -15.06
CA TYR A 278 -23.65 -6.61 -13.90
C TYR A 278 -24.37 -5.30 -14.22
N PHE A 279 -25.23 -4.86 -13.33
CA PHE A 279 -26.00 -3.63 -13.46
C PHE A 279 -25.58 -2.69 -12.34
N TYR A 280 -24.81 -1.66 -12.71
CA TYR A 280 -24.34 -0.63 -11.80
C TYR A 280 -25.30 0.55 -11.79
N GLU A 281 -25.73 0.97 -10.61
CA GLU A 281 -26.72 2.01 -10.48
C GLU A 281 -26.40 2.94 -9.30
N THR A 282 -26.57 4.24 -9.55
CA THR A 282 -26.48 5.31 -8.55
C THR A 282 -27.64 6.27 -8.74
N ASP A 283 -27.73 7.31 -7.92
CA ASP A 283 -28.71 8.40 -8.12
C ASP A 283 -28.52 9.13 -9.46
N GLN A 284 -27.30 9.10 -10.02
CA GLN A 284 -26.92 9.90 -11.19
C GLN A 284 -26.82 9.10 -12.47
N ILE A 285 -26.46 7.81 -12.38
CA ILE A 285 -26.19 6.98 -13.55
C ILE A 285 -26.68 5.55 -13.39
N TYR A 286 -26.89 4.93 -14.53
CA TYR A 286 -27.03 3.49 -14.70
C TYR A 286 -26.03 3.04 -15.78
N ALA A 287 -25.43 1.87 -15.60
CA ALA A 287 -24.62 1.22 -16.62
C ALA A 287 -24.76 -0.30 -16.53
N GLU A 288 -24.70 -0.94 -17.68
CA GLU A 288 -24.55 -2.39 -17.79
C GLU A 288 -23.07 -2.72 -17.98
N ILE A 289 -22.61 -3.80 -17.39
CA ILE A 289 -21.21 -4.21 -17.43
C ILE A 289 -21.18 -5.71 -17.73
N ILE A 290 -20.43 -6.11 -18.75
CA ILE A 290 -20.32 -7.49 -19.26
C ILE A 290 -18.85 -7.90 -19.42
N ASP A 291 -18.54 -9.15 -19.79
CA ASP A 291 -17.22 -9.60 -20.28
C ASP A 291 -15.99 -9.08 -19.51
N ASN A 292 -15.83 -9.41 -18.22
CA ASN A 292 -14.71 -8.94 -17.38
C ASN A 292 -14.57 -7.39 -17.33
N PHE A 293 -15.68 -6.72 -17.04
CA PHE A 293 -15.74 -5.26 -16.81
C PHE A 293 -15.76 -4.37 -18.07
N VAL A 294 -16.40 -4.82 -19.15
CA VAL A 294 -16.72 -3.97 -20.30
C VAL A 294 -18.01 -3.20 -20.04
N VAL A 295 -17.89 -1.87 -19.89
CA VAL A 295 -19.04 -0.97 -19.70
C VAL A 295 -19.86 -0.82 -20.99
N LYS A 296 -21.18 -0.97 -20.87
CA LYS A 296 -22.21 -0.87 -21.92
C LYS A 296 -23.45 -0.12 -21.41
N ASN A 297 -24.30 0.31 -22.35
CA ASN A 297 -25.64 0.83 -22.09
C ASN A 297 -25.74 1.86 -20.96
N VAL A 298 -24.85 2.85 -20.96
CA VAL A 298 -24.82 3.92 -19.95
C VAL A 298 -26.02 4.85 -20.12
N LYS A 299 -26.68 5.20 -19.01
CA LYS A 299 -27.78 6.16 -18.96
C LYS A 299 -27.53 7.17 -17.84
N PHE A 300 -27.57 8.45 -18.16
CA PHE A 300 -27.54 9.53 -17.18
C PHE A 300 -28.95 9.82 -16.69
N LYS A 301 -29.17 9.70 -15.37
CA LYS A 301 -30.45 9.97 -14.71
C LYS A 301 -30.62 11.45 -14.37
N ALA A 302 -29.53 12.12 -14.02
CA ALA A 302 -29.53 13.53 -13.67
C ALA A 302 -29.13 14.39 -14.88
N ALA A 303 -29.95 15.37 -15.23
CA ALA A 303 -29.73 16.24 -16.40
C ALA A 303 -28.45 17.07 -16.30
N CYS A 304 -28.04 17.45 -15.08
CA CYS A 304 -26.86 18.26 -14.82
C CYS A 304 -25.52 17.49 -14.91
N VAL A 305 -25.56 16.16 -14.91
CA VAL A 305 -24.36 15.33 -14.92
C VAL A 305 -23.92 15.10 -16.36
N LYS A 306 -22.69 15.52 -16.67
CA LYS A 306 -22.09 15.40 -18.01
C LYS A 306 -21.04 14.30 -18.12
N GLU A 307 -20.49 13.88 -16.99
CA GLU A 307 -19.45 12.84 -16.95
C GLU A 307 -19.78 11.81 -15.87
N ALA A 308 -19.39 10.57 -16.11
CA ALA A 308 -19.51 9.51 -15.12
C ALA A 308 -18.29 8.59 -15.15
N TYR A 309 -17.84 8.24 -13.95
CA TYR A 309 -16.63 7.46 -13.70
C TYR A 309 -17.01 6.09 -13.13
N PHE A 310 -16.24 5.06 -13.44
CA PHE A 310 -16.56 3.66 -13.13
C PHE A 310 -15.59 3.00 -12.14
N ASP A 311 -14.76 3.78 -11.44
CA ASP A 311 -13.76 3.27 -10.48
C ASP A 311 -14.43 2.52 -9.34
N PHE A 312 -15.46 3.14 -8.75
CA PHE A 312 -16.18 2.52 -7.65
C PHE A 312 -17.02 1.32 -8.11
N ALA A 313 -17.50 1.34 -9.36
CA ALA A 313 -18.16 0.18 -9.95
C ALA A 313 -17.18 -0.99 -10.10
N ALA A 314 -15.91 -0.72 -10.44
CA ALA A 314 -14.86 -1.73 -10.53
C ALA A 314 -14.51 -2.32 -9.16
N GLU A 315 -14.41 -1.47 -8.13
CA GLU A 315 -14.27 -1.93 -6.73
C GLU A 315 -15.43 -2.84 -6.31
N MET A 316 -16.67 -2.41 -6.56
CA MET A 316 -17.87 -3.22 -6.29
C MET A 316 -17.86 -4.55 -7.06
N TRP A 317 -17.36 -4.55 -8.30
CA TRP A 317 -17.26 -5.75 -9.13
C TRP A 317 -16.22 -6.75 -8.59
N VAL A 318 -15.08 -6.27 -8.11
CA VAL A 318 -14.09 -7.12 -7.41
C VAL A 318 -14.70 -7.70 -6.13
N LEU A 319 -15.40 -6.87 -5.35
CA LEU A 319 -16.02 -7.26 -4.08
C LEU A 319 -17.12 -8.31 -4.28
N ILE A 320 -18.07 -8.11 -5.19
CA ILE A 320 -19.21 -9.03 -5.38
C ILE A 320 -18.76 -10.41 -5.85
N ASN A 321 -17.67 -10.47 -6.65
CA ASN A 321 -17.10 -11.73 -7.12
C ASN A 321 -16.31 -12.45 -6.01
N GLY A 322 -15.41 -11.72 -5.32
CA GLY A 322 -14.56 -12.30 -4.28
C GLY A 322 -15.29 -12.64 -2.98
N LEU A 323 -16.40 -11.95 -2.68
CA LEU A 323 -17.21 -12.15 -1.47
C LEU A 323 -18.53 -12.85 -1.77
N SER A 324 -18.62 -13.52 -2.92
CA SER A 324 -19.81 -14.28 -3.29
C SER A 324 -20.20 -15.28 -2.20
N ASN A 325 -19.29 -15.85 -1.41
CA ASN A 325 -19.64 -16.76 -0.30
C ASN A 325 -19.86 -16.07 1.05
N LEU A 326 -19.65 -14.76 1.19
CA LEU A 326 -19.73 -14.06 2.48
C LEU A 326 -21.14 -14.08 3.08
N ALA A 327 -22.19 -14.13 2.24
CA ALA A 327 -23.59 -14.20 2.69
C ALA A 327 -23.98 -15.55 3.34
N GLU A 328 -23.06 -16.52 3.39
CA GLU A 328 -23.28 -17.83 4.01
C GLU A 328 -22.64 -17.94 5.42
N LEU A 329 -21.96 -16.88 5.88
CA LEU A 329 -21.38 -16.75 7.23
C LEU A 329 -22.42 -16.25 8.24
#